data_AF-A0A3D5J3N7-F1
#
_entry.id   AF-A0A3D5J3N7-F1
#
_cell.length_a   1.000
_cell.length_b   1.000
_cell.length_c   1.000
_cell.angle_alpha   90.00
_cell.angle_beta   90.00
_cell.angle_gamma   90.00
#
_symmetry.space_group_name_H-M   'P 1'
#
loop_
_entity.id
_entity.type
_entity.pdbx_description
1 polymer ?
#
loop_
_entity_poly.entity_id
_entity_poly.type
_entity_poly.pdbx_seq_one_letter_code
_entity_poly.pdbx_strand_id
1 'polypeptide(L)'
;MEWIRQRLDKFKEPFGKGKKLEKYAPAINALDTFLFTPNHTTKTGAHIRDGVDLKRTMITVVLALIPALIFGMWNGGYQYLHQLPEYANGVPFMDAFLEGASKIVPMIIVSYVIGLGIEFAFAIFRGHEVNEGYLVTGLLIPMVMPIDIPLWMVGVSVVFSVIIGKEAFGGTGMNILNPALTARAFAFFAYPTYMSGNTVWVHNAYEVDGVSGETILGKLASGTDVPYNTMDMFSGLIPGSIAET
;
A
#
# COMPACT_ATOMS: atom_id res chain seq x y z
N MET A 1 27.34 -14.98 4.17
CA MET A 1 26.79 -13.79 3.46
C MET A 1 27.74 -13.25 2.37
N GLU A 2 29.07 -13.38 2.48
CA GLU A 2 30.02 -12.93 1.43
C GLU A 2 29.80 -13.61 0.06
N TRP A 3 29.41 -14.89 0.06
CA TRP A 3 29.16 -15.64 -1.18
C TRP A 3 28.02 -15.04 -2.04
N ILE A 4 26.96 -14.52 -1.39
CA ILE A 4 25.85 -13.86 -2.09
C ILE A 4 26.32 -12.52 -2.68
N ARG A 5 27.14 -11.78 -1.93
CA ARG A 5 27.70 -10.49 -2.35
C ARG A 5 28.63 -10.63 -3.55
N GLN A 6 29.54 -11.61 -3.52
CA GLN A 6 30.45 -11.88 -4.65
C GLN A 6 29.71 -12.30 -5.94
N ARG A 7 28.58 -13.02 -5.81
CA ARG A 7 27.72 -13.35 -6.97
C ARG A 7 27.01 -12.13 -7.53
N LEU A 8 26.50 -11.25 -6.67
CA LEU A 8 25.87 -9.99 -7.08
C LEU A 8 26.87 -9.02 -7.72
N ASP A 9 28.07 -8.91 -7.18
CA ASP A 9 29.13 -8.06 -7.74
C ASP A 9 29.53 -8.49 -9.16
N LYS A 10 29.65 -9.81 -9.40
CA LYS A 10 29.88 -10.36 -10.74
C LYS A 10 28.69 -10.11 -11.68
N PHE A 11 27.47 -10.18 -11.17
CA PHE A 11 26.28 -9.88 -11.96
C PHE A 11 26.14 -8.39 -12.31
N LYS A 12 26.69 -7.49 -11.47
CA LYS A 12 26.73 -6.05 -11.67
C LYS A 12 27.74 -5.59 -12.71
N GLU A 13 28.79 -6.36 -12.95
CA GLU A 13 29.86 -5.96 -13.87
C GLU A 13 29.38 -5.46 -15.24
N PRO A 14 28.42 -6.07 -15.94
CA PRO A 14 27.94 -5.61 -17.25
C PRO A 14 27.17 -4.28 -17.23
N PHE A 15 26.72 -3.85 -16.05
CA PHE A 15 25.91 -2.66 -15.84
C PHE A 15 26.73 -1.45 -15.33
N GLY A 16 28.04 -1.59 -15.19
CA GLY A 16 28.94 -0.50 -14.78
C GLY A 16 29.04 0.63 -15.83
N LYS A 17 29.48 1.82 -15.40
CA LYS A 17 29.67 3.00 -16.26
C LYS A 17 30.53 2.66 -17.50
N GLY A 18 30.03 2.96 -18.70
CA GLY A 18 30.70 2.71 -19.98
C GLY A 18 30.45 1.32 -20.61
N LYS A 19 29.54 0.51 -20.07
CA LYS A 19 29.20 -0.82 -20.61
C LYS A 19 27.82 -0.84 -21.27
N LYS A 20 27.59 -1.83 -22.15
CA LYS A 20 26.37 -1.92 -22.99
C LYS A 20 25.05 -1.84 -22.22
N LEU A 21 25.01 -2.27 -20.95
CA LEU A 21 23.80 -2.30 -20.13
C LEU A 21 23.76 -1.20 -19.05
N GLU A 22 24.60 -0.16 -19.16
CA GLU A 22 24.65 0.97 -18.21
C GLU A 22 23.27 1.61 -17.97
N LYS A 23 22.40 1.63 -18.98
CA LYS A 23 21.02 2.13 -18.86
C LYS A 23 20.19 1.41 -17.78
N TYR A 24 20.49 0.15 -17.47
CA TYR A 24 19.80 -0.64 -16.44
C TYR A 24 20.52 -0.66 -15.09
N ALA A 25 21.66 0.03 -14.98
CA ALA A 25 22.41 0.16 -13.73
C ALA A 25 21.55 0.62 -12.55
N PRO A 26 20.62 1.59 -12.70
CA PRO A 26 19.77 2.02 -11.60
C PRO A 26 18.91 0.89 -11.00
N ALA A 27 18.35 0.01 -11.84
CA ALA A 27 17.51 -1.09 -11.38
C ALA A 27 18.30 -2.17 -10.64
N ILE A 28 19.50 -2.52 -11.14
CA ILE A 28 20.39 -3.48 -10.47
C ILE A 28 20.96 -2.90 -9.17
N ASN A 29 21.26 -1.60 -9.14
CA ASN A 29 21.70 -0.93 -7.92
C ASN A 29 20.59 -0.89 -6.88
N ALA A 30 19.34 -0.65 -7.27
CA ALA A 30 18.20 -0.71 -6.37
C ALA A 30 18.02 -2.10 -5.75
N LEU A 31 18.15 -3.18 -6.53
CA LEU A 31 18.08 -4.56 -6.02
C LEU A 31 19.21 -4.89 -5.04
N ASP A 32 20.42 -4.40 -5.31
CA ASP A 32 21.56 -4.60 -4.41
C ASP A 32 21.43 -3.78 -3.13
N THR A 33 21.01 -2.51 -3.24
CA THR A 33 20.71 -1.67 -2.09
C THR A 33 19.55 -2.24 -1.29
N PHE A 34 18.57 -2.90 -1.92
CA PHE A 34 17.47 -3.60 -1.24
C PHE A 34 17.99 -4.76 -0.39
N LEU A 35 18.91 -5.57 -0.91
CA LEU A 35 19.47 -6.75 -0.21
C LEU A 35 20.60 -6.40 0.78
N PHE A 36 21.38 -5.36 0.52
CA PHE A 36 22.58 -4.99 1.27
C PHE A 36 22.62 -3.51 1.62
N THR A 37 23.13 -3.18 2.81
CA THR A 37 23.38 -1.79 3.20
C THR A 37 24.47 -1.17 2.32
N PRO A 38 24.31 0.10 1.92
CA PRO A 38 25.37 0.80 1.19
C PRO A 38 26.66 0.86 2.00
N ASN A 39 27.80 0.54 1.38
CA ASN A 39 29.12 0.57 2.05
C ASN A 39 29.75 1.99 2.07
N HIS A 40 29.02 3.03 1.67
CA HIS A 40 29.54 4.39 1.65
C HIS A 40 29.09 5.16 2.89
N THR A 41 30.04 5.77 3.59
CA THR A 41 29.78 6.67 4.72
C THR A 41 30.21 8.09 4.37
N THR A 42 29.51 9.09 4.89
CA THR A 42 29.84 10.50 4.70
C THR A 42 31.19 10.80 5.36
N LYS A 43 32.23 10.99 4.54
CA LYS A 43 33.60 11.23 5.04
C LYS A 43 33.83 12.67 5.52
N THR A 44 33.15 13.65 4.92
CA THR A 44 33.29 15.09 5.21
C THR A 44 31.95 15.83 5.10
N GLY A 45 31.78 16.96 5.80
CA GLY A 45 30.69 17.92 5.58
C GLY A 45 29.38 17.75 6.37
N ALA A 46 29.16 16.64 7.09
CA ALA A 46 27.97 16.47 7.92
C ALA A 46 28.19 16.99 9.35
N HIS A 47 27.34 17.92 9.81
CA HIS A 47 27.37 18.48 11.17
C HIS A 47 26.97 17.45 12.25
N ILE A 48 26.06 16.53 11.92
CA ILE A 48 25.69 15.37 12.74
C ILE A 48 25.81 14.14 11.85
N ARG A 49 26.55 13.14 12.32
CA ARG A 49 26.67 11.83 11.67
C ARG A 49 25.77 10.87 12.44
N ASP A 50 24.62 10.58 11.85
CA ASP A 50 23.66 9.64 12.41
C ASP A 50 23.63 8.35 11.56
N GLY A 51 23.31 7.23 12.19
CA GLY A 51 23.07 5.95 11.52
C GLY A 51 21.65 5.80 10.99
N VAL A 52 20.83 6.86 11.09
CA VAL A 52 19.48 6.93 10.53
C VAL A 52 19.59 7.16 9.01
N ASP A 53 19.25 6.11 8.28
CA ASP A 53 19.15 6.10 6.82
C ASP A 53 17.66 6.15 6.41
N LEU A 54 17.35 6.78 5.27
CA LEU A 54 16.02 6.78 4.65
C LEU A 54 15.48 5.35 4.51
N LYS A 55 16.34 4.40 4.15
CA LYS A 55 15.95 2.99 4.10
C LYS A 55 15.45 2.46 5.44
N ARG A 56 16.19 2.75 6.52
CA ARG A 56 15.86 2.27 7.86
C ARG A 56 14.55 2.88 8.34
N THR A 57 14.34 4.17 8.12
CA THR A 57 13.09 4.84 8.51
C THR A 57 11.90 4.28 7.74
N MET A 58 12.03 4.05 6.42
CA MET A 58 10.97 3.47 5.59
C MET A 58 10.60 2.05 6.03
N ILE A 59 11.57 1.18 6.30
CA ILE A 59 11.30 -0.18 6.77
C ILE A 59 10.62 -0.16 8.14
N THR A 60 11.04 0.72 9.06
CA THR A 60 10.38 0.86 10.36
C THR A 60 8.91 1.23 10.21
N VAL A 61 8.59 2.13 9.26
CA VAL A 61 7.19 2.50 8.96
C VAL A 61 6.42 1.30 8.40
N VAL A 62 7.00 0.55 7.46
CA VAL A 62 6.35 -0.67 6.92
C VAL A 62 6.07 -1.67 8.05
N LEU A 63 7.04 -1.92 8.94
CA LEU A 63 6.87 -2.81 10.08
C LEU A 63 5.78 -2.31 11.05
N ALA A 64 5.67 -1.00 11.24
CA ALA A 64 4.62 -0.41 12.07
C ALA A 64 3.21 -0.52 11.43
N LEU A 65 3.11 -0.62 10.10
CA LEU A 65 1.85 -0.80 9.39
C LEU A 65 1.38 -2.26 9.37
N ILE A 66 2.27 -3.25 9.58
CA ILE A 66 1.91 -4.68 9.54
C ILE A 66 0.80 -5.04 10.54
N PRO A 67 0.82 -4.62 11.81
CA PRO A 67 -0.26 -4.92 12.76
C PRO A 67 -1.62 -4.38 12.29
N ALA A 68 -1.65 -3.14 11.78
CA ALA A 68 -2.86 -2.54 11.25
C ALA A 68 -3.35 -3.27 9.99
N LEU A 69 -2.43 -3.72 9.13
CA LEU A 69 -2.77 -4.51 7.95
C LEU A 69 -3.37 -5.86 8.32
N ILE A 70 -2.79 -6.57 9.29
CA ILE A 70 -3.31 -7.87 9.77
C ILE A 70 -4.70 -7.70 10.37
N PHE A 71 -4.89 -6.65 11.17
CA PHE A 71 -6.20 -6.31 11.72
C PHE A 71 -7.21 -6.00 10.61
N GLY A 72 -6.84 -5.17 9.64
CA GLY A 72 -7.68 -4.84 8.49
C GLY A 72 -8.05 -6.05 7.64
N MET A 73 -7.13 -7.01 7.46
CA MET A 73 -7.41 -8.28 6.79
C MET A 73 -8.43 -9.11 7.56
N TRP A 74 -8.29 -9.20 8.88
CA TRP A 74 -9.25 -9.91 9.70
C TRP A 74 -10.61 -9.19 9.73
N ASN A 75 -10.64 -7.88 9.98
CA ASN A 75 -11.87 -7.10 10.08
C ASN A 75 -12.65 -7.10 8.76
N GLY A 76 -11.96 -6.93 7.62
CA GLY A 76 -12.60 -6.96 6.30
C GLY A 76 -13.35 -8.27 6.01
N GLY A 77 -12.77 -9.42 6.38
CA GLY A 77 -13.47 -10.70 6.26
C GLY A 77 -14.48 -10.95 7.37
N TYR A 78 -14.21 -10.50 8.60
CA TYR A 78 -15.13 -10.60 9.73
C TYR A 78 -16.47 -9.89 9.44
N GLN A 79 -16.43 -8.68 8.90
CA GLN A 79 -17.64 -7.92 8.56
C GLN A 79 -18.53 -8.67 7.56
N TYR A 80 -17.94 -9.38 6.60
CA TYR A 80 -18.69 -10.21 5.65
C TYR A 80 -19.20 -11.51 6.27
N LEU A 81 -18.32 -12.30 6.89
CA LEU A 81 -18.68 -13.61 7.42
C LEU A 81 -19.70 -13.51 8.57
N HIS A 82 -19.65 -12.46 9.39
CA HIS A 82 -20.61 -12.25 10.48
C HIS A 82 -22.06 -12.11 9.99
N GLN A 83 -22.25 -11.76 8.70
CA GLN A 83 -23.57 -11.59 8.10
C GLN A 83 -24.14 -12.89 7.51
N LEU A 84 -23.31 -13.93 7.39
CA LEU A 84 -23.73 -15.20 6.82
C LEU A 84 -24.40 -16.10 7.87
N PRO A 85 -25.53 -16.76 7.55
CA PRO A 85 -26.22 -17.65 8.49
C PRO A 85 -25.36 -18.80 9.03
N GLU A 86 -24.39 -19.29 8.24
CA GLU A 86 -23.47 -20.36 8.64
C GLU A 86 -22.58 -19.97 9.83
N TYR A 87 -22.29 -18.68 10.00
CA TYR A 87 -21.41 -18.16 11.05
C TYR A 87 -22.17 -17.49 12.21
N ALA A 88 -23.47 -17.78 12.35
CA ALA A 88 -24.31 -17.23 13.41
C ALA A 88 -23.80 -17.52 14.84
N ASN A 89 -23.03 -18.61 15.03
CA ASN A 89 -22.43 -19.00 16.31
C ASN A 89 -21.05 -18.38 16.57
N GLY A 90 -20.61 -17.45 15.72
CA GLY A 90 -19.33 -16.77 15.80
C GLY A 90 -18.43 -17.09 14.61
N VAL A 91 -17.65 -16.09 14.19
CA VAL A 91 -16.72 -16.20 13.07
C VAL A 91 -15.34 -16.63 13.61
N PRO A 92 -14.77 -17.77 13.18
CA PRO A 92 -13.40 -18.14 13.50
C PRO A 92 -12.41 -17.10 12.98
N PHE A 93 -11.37 -16.79 13.76
CA PHE A 93 -10.37 -15.79 13.39
C PHE A 93 -9.67 -16.12 12.05
N MET A 94 -9.33 -17.39 11.81
CA MET A 94 -8.65 -17.80 10.57
C MET A 94 -9.54 -17.64 9.34
N ASP A 95 -10.83 -17.93 9.43
CA ASP A 95 -11.75 -17.83 8.30
C ASP A 95 -11.90 -16.36 7.89
N ALA A 96 -12.13 -15.47 8.87
CA ALA A 96 -12.19 -14.03 8.64
C ALA A 96 -10.89 -13.48 8.05
N PHE A 97 -9.74 -13.90 8.60
CA PHE A 97 -8.44 -13.46 8.10
C PHE A 97 -8.18 -13.91 6.66
N LEU A 98 -8.45 -15.18 6.34
CA LEU A 98 -8.23 -15.72 4.99
C LEU A 98 -9.13 -15.06 3.96
N GLU A 99 -10.39 -14.79 4.32
CA GLU A 99 -11.34 -14.14 3.43
C GLU A 99 -10.89 -12.71 3.10
N GLY A 100 -10.57 -11.89 4.10
CA GLY A 100 -10.08 -10.53 3.84
C GLY A 100 -8.70 -10.51 3.18
N ALA A 101 -7.80 -11.43 3.54
CA ALA A 101 -6.50 -11.57 2.87
C ALA A 101 -6.65 -11.90 1.37
N SER A 102 -7.65 -12.69 0.99
CA SER A 102 -7.93 -13.04 -0.41
C SER A 102 -8.19 -11.82 -1.28
N LYS A 103 -8.73 -10.73 -0.71
CA LYS A 103 -9.02 -9.47 -1.41
C LYS A 103 -7.89 -8.47 -1.29
N ILE A 104 -7.34 -8.31 -0.08
CA ILE A 104 -6.36 -7.27 0.23
C ILE A 104 -4.98 -7.59 -0.34
N VAL A 105 -4.55 -8.86 -0.29
CA VAL A 105 -3.23 -9.26 -0.81
C VAL A 105 -3.11 -8.99 -2.32
N PRO A 106 -4.09 -9.37 -3.17
CA PRO A 106 -4.04 -8.99 -4.58
C PRO A 106 -3.98 -7.48 -4.82
N MET A 107 -4.72 -6.66 -4.06
CA MET A 107 -4.65 -5.20 -4.20
C MET A 107 -3.24 -4.66 -3.90
N ILE A 108 -2.61 -5.18 -2.84
CA ILE A 108 -1.22 -4.85 -2.49
C ILE A 108 -0.26 -5.25 -3.61
N ILE A 109 -0.41 -6.45 -4.15
CA ILE A 109 0.43 -6.93 -5.25
C ILE A 109 0.29 -6.01 -6.47
N VAL A 110 -0.93 -5.66 -6.88
CA VAL A 110 -1.17 -4.76 -8.01
C VAL A 110 -0.56 -3.38 -7.78
N SER A 111 -0.75 -2.81 -6.59
CA SER A 111 -0.20 -1.51 -6.21
C SER A 111 1.33 -1.48 -6.27
N TYR A 112 1.99 -2.53 -5.77
CA TYR A 112 3.44 -2.64 -5.83
C TYR A 112 3.95 -2.86 -7.25
N VAL A 113 3.39 -3.81 -7.99
CA VAL A 113 3.87 -4.17 -9.33
C VAL A 113 3.78 -2.97 -10.27
N ILE A 114 2.64 -2.27 -10.28
CA ILE A 114 2.44 -1.13 -11.18
C ILE A 114 3.30 0.06 -10.75
N GLY A 115 3.26 0.43 -9.47
CA GLY A 115 3.95 1.64 -9.04
C GLY A 115 5.47 1.52 -9.01
N LEU A 116 6.01 0.39 -8.51
CA LEU A 116 7.45 0.12 -8.63
C LEU A 116 7.85 -0.01 -10.11
N GLY A 117 7.02 -0.64 -10.95
CA GLY A 117 7.28 -0.74 -12.38
C GLY A 117 7.45 0.62 -13.05
N ILE A 118 6.59 1.58 -12.72
CA ILE A 118 6.69 2.97 -13.21
C ILE A 118 7.92 3.67 -12.63
N GLU A 119 8.19 3.53 -11.33
CA GLU A 119 9.35 4.15 -10.70
C GLU A 119 10.67 3.63 -11.28
N PHE A 120 10.79 2.32 -11.52
CA PHE A 120 11.93 1.75 -12.22
C PHE A 120 12.06 2.31 -13.64
N ALA A 121 10.96 2.46 -14.36
CA ALA A 121 10.98 3.03 -15.71
C ALA A 121 11.45 4.51 -15.71
N PHE A 122 10.98 5.32 -14.76
CA PHE A 122 11.38 6.72 -14.62
C PHE A 122 12.83 6.87 -14.14
N ALA A 123 13.28 6.02 -13.20
CA ALA A 123 14.67 5.98 -12.75
C ALA A 123 15.64 5.65 -13.90
N ILE A 124 15.27 4.69 -14.76
CA ILE A 124 16.04 4.35 -15.98
C ILE A 124 16.04 5.52 -16.97
N PHE A 125 14.91 6.21 -17.14
CA PHE A 125 14.79 7.34 -18.06
C PHE A 125 15.61 8.55 -17.61
N ARG A 126 15.62 8.84 -16.29
CA ARG A 126 16.32 9.99 -15.69
C ARG A 126 17.75 9.69 -15.24
N GLY A 127 18.15 8.42 -15.22
CA GLY A 127 19.50 7.99 -14.83
C GLY A 127 19.84 8.19 -13.35
N HIS A 128 18.85 8.28 -12.47
CA HIS A 128 19.04 8.34 -11.02
C HIS A 128 18.72 6.99 -10.37
N GLU A 129 19.23 6.77 -9.15
CA GLU A 129 18.91 5.56 -8.38
C GLU A 129 17.44 5.55 -7.95
N VAL A 130 16.89 4.34 -7.80
CA VAL A 130 15.51 4.13 -7.35
C VAL A 130 15.47 4.35 -5.85
N ASN A 131 14.49 5.11 -5.39
CA ASN A 131 14.33 5.41 -3.98
C ASN A 131 13.31 4.44 -3.36
N GLU A 132 13.56 3.97 -2.14
CA GLU A 132 12.70 3.00 -1.46
C GLU A 132 11.37 3.59 -0.96
N GLY A 133 11.16 4.90 -1.10
CA GLY A 133 9.98 5.59 -0.56
C GLY A 133 8.64 5.14 -1.13
N TYR A 134 8.60 4.48 -2.29
CA TYR A 134 7.36 3.89 -2.77
C TYR A 134 6.96 2.62 -2.03
N LEU A 135 7.86 1.97 -1.28
CA LEU A 135 7.51 0.78 -0.50
C LEU A 135 6.37 1.10 0.48
N VAL A 136 6.45 2.23 1.18
CA VAL A 136 5.40 2.66 2.10
C VAL A 136 4.13 3.06 1.33
N THR A 137 4.28 3.80 0.23
CA THR A 137 3.14 4.28 -0.58
C THR A 137 2.35 3.13 -1.19
N GLY A 138 3.05 2.13 -1.73
CA GLY A 138 2.46 0.95 -2.36
C GLY A 138 1.62 0.13 -1.38
N LEU A 139 1.99 0.10 -0.10
CA LEU A 139 1.20 -0.52 0.96
C LEU A 139 0.00 0.35 1.38
N LEU A 140 0.20 1.66 1.52
CA LEU A 140 -0.82 2.58 1.97
C LEU A 140 -1.98 2.74 0.98
N ILE A 141 -1.73 2.65 -0.34
CA ILE A 141 -2.78 2.81 -1.35
C ILE A 141 -3.94 1.81 -1.14
N PRO A 142 -3.71 0.47 -1.12
CA PRO A 142 -4.77 -0.50 -0.81
C PRO A 142 -5.41 -0.28 0.57
N MET A 143 -4.61 0.09 1.57
CA MET A 143 -5.08 0.29 2.94
C MET A 143 -6.10 1.42 3.09
N VAL A 144 -6.08 2.39 2.18
CA VAL A 144 -7.03 3.52 2.17
C VAL A 144 -8.17 3.36 1.16
N MET A 145 -8.28 2.20 0.50
CA MET A 145 -9.32 1.89 -0.47
C MET A 145 -10.39 0.95 0.12
N PRO A 146 -11.60 0.89 -0.47
CA PRO A 146 -12.62 -0.10 -0.13
C PRO A 146 -12.18 -1.51 -0.49
N ILE A 147 -12.68 -2.53 0.23
CA ILE A 147 -12.25 -3.93 0.05
C ILE A 147 -12.63 -4.52 -1.32
N ASP A 148 -13.74 -4.05 -1.89
CA ASP A 148 -14.32 -4.56 -3.14
C ASP A 148 -13.96 -3.74 -4.39
N ILE A 149 -12.99 -2.83 -4.28
CA ILE A 149 -12.56 -2.08 -5.46
C ILE A 149 -11.90 -3.04 -6.48
N PRO A 150 -12.33 -3.03 -7.75
CA PRO A 150 -11.71 -3.86 -8.78
C PRO A 150 -10.21 -3.59 -8.92
N LEU A 151 -9.42 -4.66 -9.05
CA LEU A 151 -7.95 -4.57 -9.10
C LEU A 151 -7.42 -3.63 -10.20
N TRP A 152 -8.12 -3.57 -11.33
CA TRP A 152 -7.74 -2.67 -12.43
C TRP A 152 -7.94 -1.20 -12.07
N MET A 153 -8.95 -0.84 -11.26
CA MET A 153 -9.19 0.52 -10.80
C MET A 153 -8.09 0.97 -9.84
N VAL A 154 -7.67 0.08 -8.94
CA VAL A 154 -6.48 0.30 -8.09
C VAL A 154 -5.27 0.56 -8.96
N GLY A 155 -5.06 -0.28 -9.97
CA GLY A 155 -3.95 -0.14 -10.90
C GLY A 155 -3.92 1.21 -11.62
N VAL A 156 -5.04 1.62 -12.23
CA VAL A 156 -5.14 2.93 -12.93
C VAL A 156 -4.91 4.09 -11.95
N SER A 157 -5.44 3.99 -10.72
CA SER A 157 -5.26 5.01 -9.69
C SER A 157 -3.80 5.13 -9.25
N VAL A 158 -3.09 4.01 -9.16
CA VAL A 158 -1.65 3.97 -8.91
C VAL A 158 -0.87 4.61 -10.06
N VAL A 159 -1.20 4.27 -11.32
CA VAL A 159 -0.57 4.89 -12.49
C VAL A 159 -0.69 6.41 -12.44
N PHE A 160 -1.91 6.91 -12.21
CA PHE A 160 -2.17 8.34 -12.12
C PHE A 160 -1.37 8.99 -10.99
N SER A 161 -1.43 8.41 -9.79
CA SER A 161 -0.75 8.95 -8.62
C SER A 161 0.78 8.96 -8.77
N VAL A 162 1.38 7.89 -9.27
CA VAL A 162 2.83 7.81 -9.42
C VAL A 162 3.31 8.76 -10.49
N ILE A 163 2.65 8.83 -11.65
CA ILE A 163 3.08 9.70 -12.75
C ILE A 163 2.86 11.18 -12.39
N ILE A 164 1.65 11.53 -11.94
CA ILE A 164 1.25 12.93 -11.76
C ILE A 164 1.54 13.42 -10.34
N GLY A 165 1.28 12.59 -9.32
CA GLY A 165 1.44 12.97 -7.92
C GLY A 165 2.87 12.88 -7.40
N LYS A 166 3.73 12.07 -8.02
CA LYS A 166 5.12 11.82 -7.58
C LYS A 166 6.16 12.19 -8.65
N GLU A 167 6.16 11.51 -9.78
CA GLU A 167 7.23 11.62 -10.77
C GLU A 167 7.25 12.95 -11.54
N ALA A 168 6.08 13.56 -11.77
CA ALA A 168 5.98 14.88 -12.38
C ALA A 168 6.74 15.97 -11.60
N PHE A 169 6.86 15.82 -10.28
CA PHE A 169 7.54 16.77 -9.40
C PHE A 169 9.01 16.42 -9.11
N GLY A 170 9.55 15.37 -9.73
CA GLY A 170 10.94 14.95 -9.55
C GLY A 170 11.13 13.71 -8.66
N GLY A 171 10.06 13.06 -8.24
CA GLY A 171 10.12 11.78 -7.52
C GLY A 171 10.23 11.93 -6.00
N THR A 172 10.67 10.86 -5.33
CA THR A 172 10.68 10.74 -3.86
C THR A 172 11.45 11.89 -3.18
N GLY A 173 10.77 12.61 -2.28
CA GLY A 173 11.31 13.75 -1.54
C GLY A 173 10.93 15.12 -2.11
N MET A 174 10.41 15.18 -3.34
CA MET A 174 9.95 16.40 -4.01
C MET A 174 8.42 16.46 -4.17
N ASN A 175 7.70 15.50 -3.58
CA ASN A 175 6.24 15.39 -3.70
C ASN A 175 5.55 16.54 -2.99
N ILE A 176 4.76 17.33 -3.73
CA ILE A 176 3.91 18.39 -3.15
C ILE A 176 2.72 17.77 -2.41
N LEU A 177 2.20 16.66 -2.93
CA LEU A 177 1.03 15.96 -2.41
C LEU A 177 1.42 14.57 -1.93
N ASN A 178 0.67 14.02 -0.97
CA ASN A 178 0.83 12.62 -0.56
C ASN A 178 0.37 11.69 -1.71
N PRO A 179 1.24 10.88 -2.34
CA PRO A 179 0.85 10.05 -3.47
C PRO A 179 -0.23 9.01 -3.12
N ALA A 180 -0.23 8.44 -1.90
CA ALA A 180 -1.27 7.49 -1.52
C ALA A 180 -2.66 8.15 -1.49
N LEU A 181 -2.74 9.37 -0.95
CA LEU A 181 -3.99 10.15 -0.92
C LEU A 181 -4.36 10.68 -2.31
N THR A 182 -3.39 11.00 -3.16
CA THR A 182 -3.66 11.36 -4.57
C THR A 182 -4.30 10.20 -5.33
N ALA A 183 -3.87 8.96 -5.08
CA ALA A 183 -4.50 7.77 -5.66
C ALA A 183 -5.95 7.62 -5.19
N ARG A 184 -6.20 7.79 -3.87
CA ARG A 184 -7.56 7.76 -3.30
C ARG A 184 -8.44 8.87 -3.85
N ALA A 185 -7.94 10.09 -3.97
CA ALA A 185 -8.69 11.23 -4.51
C ALA A 185 -9.04 11.02 -5.98
N PHE A 186 -8.10 10.50 -6.78
CA PHE A 186 -8.38 10.13 -8.16
C PHE A 186 -9.48 9.08 -8.25
N ALA A 187 -9.36 7.98 -7.49
CA ALA A 187 -10.38 6.93 -7.47
C ALA A 187 -11.74 7.47 -7.04
N PHE A 188 -11.78 8.37 -6.05
CA PHE A 188 -13.00 8.97 -5.53
C PHE A 188 -13.78 9.75 -6.61
N PHE A 189 -13.09 10.56 -7.43
CA PHE A 189 -13.73 11.32 -8.49
C PHE A 189 -13.97 10.51 -9.78
N ALA A 190 -13.09 9.54 -10.08
CA ALA A 190 -13.21 8.73 -11.29
C ALA A 190 -14.25 7.60 -11.14
N TYR A 191 -14.34 7.00 -9.95
CA TYR A 191 -15.15 5.81 -9.67
C TYR A 191 -16.02 5.99 -8.42
N PRO A 192 -16.92 6.99 -8.38
CA PRO A 192 -17.67 7.33 -7.17
C PRO A 192 -18.55 6.19 -6.68
N THR A 193 -19.09 5.34 -7.57
CA THR A 193 -19.92 4.19 -7.20
C THR A 193 -19.17 3.09 -6.46
N TYR A 194 -17.86 3.01 -6.63
CA TYR A 194 -17.00 2.03 -5.95
C TYR A 194 -16.27 2.62 -4.75
N MET A 195 -16.22 3.95 -4.65
CA MET A 195 -15.53 4.67 -3.58
C MET A 195 -16.48 5.30 -2.55
N SER A 196 -17.78 5.31 -2.84
CA SER A 196 -18.80 5.94 -2.01
C SER A 196 -20.10 5.15 -2.10
N GLY A 197 -20.79 5.07 -0.97
CA GLY A 197 -22.04 4.32 -0.83
C GLY A 197 -22.05 3.46 0.42
N ASN A 198 -23.17 2.77 0.61
CA ASN A 198 -23.46 1.99 1.81
C ASN A 198 -23.07 0.52 1.67
N THR A 199 -22.67 0.06 0.48
CA THR A 199 -22.35 -1.36 0.22
C THR A 199 -20.88 -1.59 -0.12
N VAL A 200 -20.07 -0.52 -0.25
CA VAL A 200 -18.68 -0.64 -0.72
C VAL A 200 -17.69 -1.03 0.38
N TRP A 201 -18.09 -0.91 1.65
CA TRP A 201 -17.23 -1.10 2.83
C TRP A 201 -17.28 -2.50 3.42
N VAL A 202 -18.16 -3.36 2.91
CA VAL A 202 -18.34 -4.74 3.33
C VAL A 202 -18.29 -5.62 2.10
N HIS A 203 -17.45 -6.66 2.14
CA HIS A 203 -17.31 -7.58 1.02
C HIS A 203 -18.67 -8.20 0.66
N ASN A 204 -19.03 -8.21 -0.63
CA ASN A 204 -20.24 -8.86 -1.16
C ASN A 204 -21.59 -8.37 -0.58
N ALA A 205 -21.63 -7.16 -0.01
CA ALA A 205 -22.88 -6.58 0.50
C ALA A 205 -23.98 -6.38 -0.57
N TYR A 206 -23.65 -6.51 -1.86
CA TYR A 206 -24.60 -6.45 -2.98
C TYR A 206 -25.26 -7.80 -3.30
N GLU A 207 -24.72 -8.94 -2.83
CA GLU A 207 -25.29 -10.28 -3.09
C GLU A 207 -26.23 -10.74 -1.96
N VAL A 208 -26.04 -10.22 -0.75
CA VAL A 208 -26.86 -10.55 0.42
C VAL A 208 -27.90 -9.45 0.64
N ASP A 209 -29.13 -9.71 0.19
CA ASP A 209 -30.26 -8.80 0.37
C ASP A 209 -30.50 -8.52 1.87
N GLY A 210 -30.39 -7.25 2.28
CA GLY A 210 -30.61 -6.81 3.66
C GLY A 210 -29.36 -6.42 4.46
N VAL A 211 -28.16 -6.52 3.89
CA VAL A 211 -26.94 -6.02 4.55
C VAL A 211 -26.66 -4.58 4.12
N SER A 212 -26.67 -3.64 5.08
CA SER A 212 -26.12 -2.30 4.91
C SER A 212 -24.73 -2.22 5.53
N GLY A 213 -23.70 -1.99 4.72
CA GLY A 213 -22.33 -1.66 5.14
C GLY A 213 -22.10 -0.15 5.29
N GLU A 214 -23.14 0.61 5.63
CA GLU A 214 -23.03 2.06 5.80
C GLU A 214 -22.07 2.42 6.94
N THR A 215 -21.16 3.36 6.66
CA THR A 215 -20.23 3.86 7.67
C THR A 215 -20.98 4.58 8.78
N ILE A 216 -20.38 4.66 9.97
CA ILE A 216 -20.96 5.37 11.12
C ILE A 216 -21.30 6.82 10.76
N LEU A 217 -20.43 7.47 10.01
CA LEU A 217 -20.64 8.86 9.60
C LEU A 217 -21.81 8.99 8.61
N GLY A 218 -22.02 8.00 7.73
CA GLY A 218 -23.19 7.93 6.85
C GLY A 218 -24.50 7.80 7.64
N LYS A 219 -24.53 6.90 8.63
CA LYS A 219 -25.69 6.70 9.53
C LYS A 219 -26.04 7.94 10.35
N LEU A 220 -25.03 8.61 10.90
CA LEU A 220 -25.23 9.87 11.63
C LEU A 220 -25.75 10.97 10.71
N ALA A 221 -25.24 11.07 9.47
CA ALA A 221 -25.71 12.04 8.49
C ALA A 221 -27.15 11.78 8.03
N SER A 222 -27.59 10.51 8.00
CA SER A 222 -28.98 10.13 7.72
C SER A 222 -29.91 10.27 8.93
N GLY A 223 -29.39 10.68 10.09
CA GLY A 223 -30.16 10.86 11.32
C GLY A 223 -30.61 9.55 11.96
N THR A 224 -29.95 8.44 11.65
CA THR A 224 -30.23 7.12 12.23
C THR A 224 -29.31 6.82 13.41
N ASP A 225 -29.83 6.09 14.39
CA ASP A 225 -29.02 5.69 15.55
C ASP A 225 -27.92 4.70 15.14
N VAL A 226 -26.72 4.93 15.67
CA VAL A 226 -25.55 4.10 15.41
C VAL A 226 -25.61 2.87 16.31
N PRO A 227 -25.67 1.64 15.75
CA PRO A 227 -25.80 0.41 16.55
C PRO A 227 -24.48 -0.05 17.20
N TYR A 228 -23.44 0.78 17.20
CA TYR A 228 -22.10 0.43 17.67
C TYR A 228 -21.81 1.10 19.02
N ASN A 229 -21.19 0.35 19.92
CA ASN A 229 -20.74 0.89 21.20
C ASN A 229 -19.44 1.68 21.02
N THR A 230 -19.12 2.58 21.96
CA THR A 230 -17.86 3.36 21.94
C THR A 230 -16.63 2.45 21.93
N MET A 231 -16.72 1.28 22.56
CA MET A 231 -15.64 0.29 22.55
C MET A 231 -15.46 -0.35 21.17
N ASP A 232 -16.54 -0.57 20.43
CA ASP A 232 -16.49 -1.13 19.06
C ASP A 232 -15.86 -0.11 18.11
N MET A 233 -16.19 1.17 18.28
CA MET A 233 -15.57 2.28 17.55
C MET A 233 -14.08 2.43 17.87
N PHE A 234 -13.69 2.28 19.14
CA PHE A 234 -12.29 2.36 19.56
C PHE A 234 -11.46 1.16 19.07
N SER A 235 -12.05 -0.04 19.05
CA SER A 235 -11.41 -1.28 18.62
C SER A 235 -11.45 -1.53 17.11
N GLY A 236 -12.12 -0.67 16.35
CA GLY A 236 -12.17 -0.78 14.88
C GLY A 236 -13.15 -1.83 14.35
N LEU A 237 -14.06 -2.36 15.18
CA LEU A 237 -15.06 -3.38 14.81
C LEU A 237 -16.24 -2.80 14.02
N ILE A 238 -15.95 -1.87 13.12
CA ILE A 238 -16.93 -1.09 12.37
C ILE A 238 -16.62 -1.22 10.87
N PRO A 239 -17.60 -1.04 9.97
CA PRO A 239 -17.36 -1.05 8.53
C PRO A 239 -16.66 0.23 8.08
N GLY A 240 -15.64 0.09 7.22
CA GLY A 240 -14.89 1.23 6.69
C GLY A 240 -13.73 0.81 5.77
N SER A 241 -12.78 1.72 5.54
CA SER A 241 -11.58 1.38 4.76
C SER A 241 -10.64 0.46 5.55
N ILE A 242 -9.85 -0.35 4.82
CA ILE A 242 -9.08 -1.47 5.39
C ILE A 242 -8.17 -1.07 6.57
N ALA A 243 -7.67 0.17 6.61
CA ALA A 243 -6.82 0.66 7.70
C ALA A 243 -7.46 1.78 8.53
N GLU A 244 -8.74 2.08 8.32
CA GLU A 244 -9.53 3.00 9.13
C GLU A 244 -10.24 2.29 10.28
N THR A 245 -10.52 1.00 10.07
CA THR A 245 -11.28 0.14 10.97
C THR A 245 -10.45 -1.07 11.34
#